data_AF-A0A357ZA27-F1
#
_entry.id   AF-A0A357ZA27-F1
#
_cell.length_a   1.000
_cell.length_b   1.000
_cell.length_c   1.000
_cell.angle_alpha   90.00
_cell.angle_beta   90.00
_cell.angle_gamma   90.00
#
_symmetry.space_group_name_H-M   'P 1'
#
loop_
_entity.id
_entity.type
_entity.pdbx_description
1 polymer ?
#
loop_
_entity_poly.entity_id
_entity_poly.type
_entity_poly.pdbx_seq_one_letter_code
_entity_poly.pdbx_strand_id
1 'polypeptide(L)'
;DEVVVAYTEQIRGLVDGGVDVILIETIFDTLNAKAAIFAVKEFFRKLCKPELPIMISGTITDASGRTLSGQTLAAFYTSVAHAKPLSVGLNCALGAQEMRSHIEELAQIATCYTSAYPNAGLPNAMGEYDEAPHQTAHFIEEWAKNKFVNIVGGCCGTTPDHIKHIADNVKNITPRLLPILDPTI
;
A
#
# COMPACT_ATOMS: atom_id res chain seq x y z
N ASP A 1 -3.28 -21.63 -10.53
CA ASP A 1 -2.68 -22.62 -9.60
C ASP A 1 -1.19 -22.39 -9.38
N GLU A 2 -0.36 -22.28 -10.41
CA GLU A 2 1.10 -22.07 -10.26
C GLU A 2 1.45 -20.84 -9.40
N VAL A 3 0.78 -19.70 -9.62
CA VAL A 3 0.96 -18.47 -8.84
C VAL A 3 0.63 -18.68 -7.35
N VAL A 4 -0.42 -19.46 -7.02
CA VAL A 4 -0.80 -19.76 -5.64
C VAL A 4 0.27 -20.62 -4.96
N VAL A 5 0.82 -21.61 -5.67
CA VAL A 5 1.91 -22.46 -5.16
C VAL A 5 3.13 -21.61 -4.83
N ALA A 6 3.54 -20.73 -5.75
CA ALA A 6 4.67 -19.83 -5.55
C ALA A 6 4.48 -18.90 -4.34
N TYR A 7 3.31 -18.27 -4.20
CA TYR A 7 3.03 -17.44 -3.03
C TYR A 7 3.00 -18.24 -1.73
N THR A 8 2.42 -19.44 -1.73
CA THR A 8 2.36 -20.31 -0.54
C THR A 8 3.76 -20.64 -0.02
N GLU A 9 4.72 -20.90 -0.93
CA GLU A 9 6.11 -21.14 -0.55
C GLU A 9 6.76 -19.91 0.10
N GLN A 10 6.57 -18.72 -0.48
CA GLN A 10 7.09 -17.47 0.08
C GLN A 10 6.46 -17.15 1.45
N ILE A 11 5.15 -17.32 1.58
CA ILE A 11 4.41 -17.12 2.84
C ILE A 11 4.95 -18.03 3.92
N ARG A 12 5.22 -19.31 3.63
CA ARG A 12 5.83 -20.22 4.59
C ARG A 12 7.16 -19.68 5.10
N GLY A 13 8.04 -19.25 4.19
CA GLY A 13 9.34 -18.68 4.56
C GLY A 13 9.21 -17.45 5.46
N LEU A 14 8.29 -16.54 5.16
CA LEU A 14 8.02 -15.36 5.98
C LEU A 14 7.48 -15.73 7.36
N VAL A 15 6.51 -16.65 7.42
CA VAL A 15 5.89 -17.08 8.69
C VAL A 15 6.90 -17.82 9.56
N ASP A 16 7.74 -18.69 8.98
CA ASP A 16 8.81 -19.37 9.70
C ASP A 16 9.87 -18.38 10.21
N GLY A 17 10.07 -17.28 9.49
CA GLY A 17 10.89 -16.13 9.91
C GLY A 17 10.28 -15.27 11.02
N GLY A 18 9.02 -15.52 11.40
CA GLY A 18 8.37 -14.83 12.52
C GLY A 18 7.86 -13.43 12.22
N VAL A 19 7.45 -13.14 10.98
CA VAL A 19 6.85 -11.83 10.64
C VAL A 19 5.52 -11.58 11.36
N ASP A 20 5.23 -10.32 11.65
CA ASP A 20 3.97 -9.90 12.29
C ASP A 20 2.82 -9.64 11.30
N VAL A 21 3.15 -9.43 10.02
CA VAL A 21 2.21 -9.00 8.97
C VAL A 21 2.65 -9.53 7.62
N ILE A 22 1.70 -9.78 6.72
CA ILE A 22 1.98 -10.09 5.31
C ILE A 22 1.63 -8.87 4.46
N LEU A 23 2.61 -8.32 3.74
CA LEU A 23 2.42 -7.23 2.79
C LEU A 23 2.41 -7.78 1.36
N ILE A 24 1.30 -7.57 0.66
CA ILE A 24 1.18 -7.82 -0.79
C ILE A 24 1.31 -6.47 -1.49
N GLU A 25 2.50 -6.15 -1.95
CA GLU A 25 2.83 -4.82 -2.50
C GLU A 25 3.06 -4.80 -4.01
N THR A 26 3.10 -3.58 -4.57
CA THR A 26 3.36 -3.31 -5.98
C THR A 26 2.42 -4.08 -6.91
N ILE A 27 1.14 -4.13 -6.52
CA ILE A 27 0.13 -4.85 -7.27
C ILE A 27 -0.28 -4.02 -8.50
N PHE A 28 0.10 -4.51 -9.67
CA PHE A 28 -0.36 -3.99 -10.97
C PHE A 28 -1.47 -4.85 -11.61
N ASP A 29 -1.63 -6.10 -11.15
CA ASP A 29 -2.66 -7.04 -11.60
C ASP A 29 -3.47 -7.62 -10.42
N THR A 30 -4.78 -7.46 -10.49
CA THR A 30 -5.69 -7.83 -9.40
C THR A 30 -5.93 -9.33 -9.29
N LEU A 31 -5.76 -10.10 -10.38
CA LEU A 31 -5.91 -11.55 -10.32
C LEU A 31 -4.74 -12.17 -9.54
N ASN A 32 -3.51 -11.68 -9.78
CA ASN A 32 -2.33 -12.03 -8.99
C ASN A 32 -2.49 -11.66 -7.52
N ALA A 33 -3.06 -10.48 -7.23
CA ALA A 33 -3.36 -10.08 -5.84
C ALA A 33 -4.34 -11.04 -5.17
N LYS A 34 -5.42 -11.44 -5.87
CA LYS A 34 -6.39 -12.42 -5.36
C LYS A 34 -5.76 -13.79 -5.14
N ALA A 35 -4.84 -14.21 -6.01
CA ALA A 35 -4.10 -15.45 -5.82
C ALA A 35 -3.20 -15.39 -4.57
N ALA A 36 -2.52 -14.27 -4.32
CA ALA A 36 -1.73 -14.06 -3.10
C ALA A 36 -2.61 -14.06 -1.84
N ILE A 37 -3.73 -13.31 -1.86
CA ILE A 37 -4.70 -13.30 -0.76
C ILE A 37 -5.21 -14.71 -0.48
N PHE A 38 -5.60 -15.45 -1.52
CA PHE A 38 -6.05 -16.83 -1.37
C PHE A 38 -4.97 -17.72 -0.76
N ALA A 39 -3.73 -17.63 -1.24
CA ALA A 39 -2.60 -18.39 -0.71
C ALA A 39 -2.38 -18.13 0.78
N VAL A 40 -2.42 -16.87 1.23
CA VAL A 40 -2.30 -16.51 2.66
C VAL A 40 -3.42 -17.18 3.47
N LYS A 41 -4.67 -16.97 3.05
CA LYS A 41 -5.83 -17.51 3.77
C LYS A 41 -5.83 -19.03 3.80
N GLU A 42 -5.49 -19.67 2.69
CA GLU A 42 -5.39 -21.12 2.59
C GLU A 42 -4.28 -21.68 3.48
N PHE A 43 -3.10 -21.05 3.48
CA PHE A 43 -1.96 -21.47 4.28
C PHE A 43 -2.31 -21.51 5.78
N PHE A 44 -2.86 -20.42 6.32
CA PHE A 44 -3.25 -20.37 7.74
C PHE A 44 -4.41 -21.32 8.06
N ARG A 45 -5.38 -21.45 7.15
CA ARG A 45 -6.48 -22.42 7.30
C ARG A 45 -5.96 -23.86 7.37
N LYS A 46 -5.04 -24.25 6.49
CA LYS A 46 -4.43 -25.60 6.45
C LYS A 46 -3.62 -25.91 7.70
N LEU A 47 -2.98 -24.90 8.30
CA LEU A 47 -2.22 -25.04 9.53
C LEU A 47 -3.08 -24.93 10.80
N CYS A 48 -4.39 -24.65 10.66
CA CYS A 48 -5.29 -24.36 11.78
C CYS A 48 -4.75 -23.27 12.72
N LYS A 49 -4.11 -22.23 12.14
CA LYS A 49 -3.55 -21.09 12.89
C LYS A 49 -4.34 -19.81 12.59
N PRO A 50 -4.37 -18.85 13.53
CA PRO A 50 -4.88 -17.50 13.24
C PRO A 50 -4.13 -16.88 12.06
N GLU A 51 -4.86 -16.22 11.17
CA GLU A 51 -4.30 -15.49 10.03
C GLU A 51 -3.50 -14.27 10.52
N LEU A 52 -2.30 -14.06 9.98
CA LEU A 52 -1.60 -12.79 10.18
C LEU A 52 -2.34 -11.66 9.45
N PRO A 53 -2.32 -10.42 9.97
CA PRO A 53 -2.90 -9.28 9.26
C PRO A 53 -2.29 -9.14 7.85
N ILE A 54 -3.14 -8.79 6.88
CA ILE A 54 -2.73 -8.57 5.49
C ILE A 54 -2.73 -7.07 5.21
N MET A 55 -1.62 -6.55 4.70
CA MET A 55 -1.53 -5.23 4.07
C MET A 55 -1.53 -5.40 2.54
N ILE A 56 -2.23 -4.51 1.85
CA ILE A 56 -2.34 -4.54 0.38
C ILE A 56 -1.88 -3.20 -0.18
N SER A 57 -0.99 -3.20 -1.15
CA SER A 57 -0.56 -1.98 -1.83
C SER A 57 -0.58 -2.14 -3.34
N GLY A 58 -1.40 -1.31 -3.98
CA GLY A 58 -1.49 -1.22 -5.43
C GLY A 58 -0.46 -0.25 -6.01
N THR A 59 -0.20 -0.39 -7.31
CA THR A 59 0.53 0.62 -8.08
C THR A 59 -0.37 1.16 -9.19
N ILE A 60 -0.51 2.49 -9.24
CA ILE A 60 -1.16 3.21 -10.34
C ILE A 60 -0.05 3.60 -11.31
N THR A 61 -0.10 3.10 -12.54
CA THR A 61 1.08 3.08 -13.41
C THR A 61 1.30 4.39 -14.18
N ASP A 62 0.29 5.24 -14.28
CA ASP A 62 0.39 6.53 -14.97
C ASP A 62 -0.71 7.50 -14.53
N ALA A 63 -0.70 8.70 -15.12
CA ALA A 63 -1.67 9.76 -14.87
C ALA A 63 -3.12 9.42 -15.26
N SER A 64 -3.39 8.27 -15.90
CA SER A 64 -4.76 7.82 -16.17
C SER A 64 -5.50 7.37 -14.91
N GLY A 65 -4.80 7.20 -13.79
CA GLY A 65 -5.38 6.81 -12.51
C GLY A 65 -5.77 5.33 -12.46
N ARG A 66 -5.15 4.50 -13.30
CA ARG A 66 -5.46 3.07 -13.42
C ARG A 66 -4.26 2.19 -13.07
N THR A 67 -4.55 0.99 -12.59
CA THR A 67 -3.58 -0.10 -12.53
C THR A 67 -3.21 -0.55 -13.95
N LEU A 68 -2.13 -1.32 -14.10
CA LEU A 68 -1.73 -1.87 -15.41
C LEU A 68 -2.84 -2.73 -16.05
N SER A 69 -3.65 -3.41 -15.22
CA SER A 69 -4.82 -4.18 -15.65
C SER A 69 -6.04 -3.31 -16.05
N GLY A 70 -5.90 -1.98 -16.02
CA GLY A 70 -6.93 -1.01 -16.45
C GLY A 70 -7.99 -0.69 -15.39
N GLN A 71 -7.87 -1.22 -14.17
CA GLN A 71 -8.83 -0.94 -13.10
C GLN A 71 -8.63 0.47 -12.52
N THR A 72 -9.74 1.17 -12.25
CA THR A 72 -9.72 2.36 -11.38
C THR A 72 -9.35 1.97 -9.96
N LEU A 73 -8.93 2.94 -9.16
CA LEU A 73 -8.59 2.73 -7.75
C LEU A 73 -9.76 2.15 -6.94
N ALA A 74 -10.98 2.69 -7.12
CA ALA A 74 -12.18 2.14 -6.49
C ALA A 74 -12.49 0.70 -6.90
N ALA A 75 -12.31 0.36 -8.18
CA ALA A 75 -12.51 -1.00 -8.67
C ALA A 75 -11.46 -1.98 -8.11
N PHE A 76 -10.20 -1.54 -8.03
CA PHE A 76 -9.13 -2.29 -7.39
C PHE A 76 -9.46 -2.57 -5.91
N TYR A 77 -9.77 -1.52 -5.14
CA TYR A 77 -10.07 -1.66 -3.71
C TYR A 77 -11.27 -2.59 -3.48
N THR A 78 -12.37 -2.39 -4.20
CA THR A 78 -13.56 -3.25 -4.11
C THR A 78 -13.22 -4.71 -4.40
N SER A 79 -12.33 -4.96 -5.37
CA SER A 79 -11.92 -6.30 -5.76
C SER A 79 -11.13 -7.03 -4.66
N VAL A 80 -10.43 -6.31 -3.79
CA VAL A 80 -9.57 -6.89 -2.75
C VAL A 80 -10.12 -6.72 -1.33
N ALA A 81 -11.17 -5.91 -1.12
CA ALA A 81 -11.76 -5.62 0.19
C ALA A 81 -12.22 -6.87 0.97
N HIS A 82 -12.61 -7.94 0.26
CA HIS A 82 -12.95 -9.24 0.85
C HIS A 82 -11.80 -9.88 1.65
N ALA A 83 -10.56 -9.45 1.44
CA ALA A 83 -9.41 -9.86 2.24
C ALA A 83 -9.50 -9.38 3.69
N LYS A 84 -10.31 -8.34 3.97
CA LYS A 84 -10.37 -7.59 5.23
C LYS A 84 -8.97 -7.10 5.66
N PRO A 85 -8.28 -6.33 4.80
CA PRO A 85 -6.90 -5.96 5.05
C PRO A 85 -6.79 -5.04 6.27
N LEU A 86 -5.66 -5.12 6.96
CA LEU A 86 -5.25 -4.16 7.97
C LEU A 86 -5.14 -2.76 7.34
N SER A 87 -4.46 -2.67 6.21
CA SER A 87 -4.39 -1.46 5.42
C SER A 87 -4.45 -1.71 3.91
N VAL A 88 -4.96 -0.72 3.18
CA VAL A 88 -4.83 -0.61 1.73
C VAL A 88 -4.04 0.64 1.38
N GLY A 89 -3.15 0.56 0.39
CA GLY A 89 -2.32 1.67 0.02
C GLY A 89 -1.88 1.72 -1.42
N LEU A 90 -1.04 2.71 -1.70
CA LEU A 90 -0.35 2.85 -2.97
C LEU A 90 1.15 2.99 -2.76
N ASN A 91 1.92 2.40 -3.68
CA ASN A 91 3.36 2.50 -3.71
C ASN A 91 3.90 2.44 -5.14
N CYS A 92 5.14 2.89 -5.30
CA CYS A 92 5.86 2.89 -6.57
C CYS A 92 5.15 3.69 -7.68
N ALA A 93 5.71 3.62 -8.90
CA ALA A 93 5.35 4.29 -10.15
C ALA A 93 5.32 5.83 -10.12
N LEU A 94 4.76 6.43 -9.09
CA LEU A 94 4.53 7.86 -8.92
C LEU A 94 5.37 8.42 -7.77
N GLY A 95 5.77 9.68 -7.91
CA GLY A 95 6.27 10.49 -6.80
C GLY A 95 5.14 10.91 -5.86
N ALA A 96 5.51 11.56 -4.76
CA ALA A 96 4.53 12.04 -3.79
C ALA A 96 3.63 13.15 -4.35
N GLN A 97 4.12 13.95 -5.29
CA GLN A 97 3.29 14.97 -5.91
C GLN A 97 2.17 14.36 -6.77
N GLU A 98 2.50 13.37 -7.60
CA GLU A 98 1.56 12.74 -8.54
C GLU A 98 0.59 11.79 -7.84
N MET A 99 1.03 11.14 -6.77
CA MET A 99 0.21 10.18 -6.01
C MET A 99 -0.87 10.85 -5.15
N ARG A 100 -0.79 12.16 -4.92
CA ARG A 100 -1.61 12.90 -3.94
C ARG A 100 -3.11 12.74 -4.13
N SER A 101 -3.62 12.93 -5.34
CA SER A 101 -5.07 12.80 -5.63
C SER A 101 -5.59 11.38 -5.44
N HIS A 102 -4.77 10.37 -5.75
CA HIS A 102 -5.12 8.96 -5.58
C HIS A 102 -5.19 8.57 -4.11
N ILE A 103 -4.30 9.11 -3.27
CA ILE A 103 -4.34 8.86 -1.82
C ILE A 103 -5.53 9.56 -1.16
N GLU A 104 -5.91 10.76 -1.63
CA GLU A 104 -7.15 11.42 -1.22
C GLU A 104 -8.38 10.58 -1.60
N GLU A 105 -8.46 10.09 -2.84
CA GLU A 105 -9.55 9.20 -3.28
C GLU A 105 -9.59 7.92 -2.44
N LEU A 106 -8.44 7.26 -2.23
CA LEU A 106 -8.34 6.04 -1.42
C LEU A 106 -8.86 6.29 -0.01
N ALA A 107 -8.50 7.41 0.59
CA ALA A 107 -8.99 7.82 1.89
C ALA A 107 -10.52 8.03 1.89
N GLN A 108 -11.16 8.39 0.80
CA GLN A 108 -12.63 8.50 0.82
C GLN A 108 -13.32 7.15 0.78
N ILE A 109 -12.73 6.16 0.11
CA ILE A 109 -13.37 4.85 -0.12
C ILE A 109 -12.92 3.74 0.85
N ALA A 110 -11.73 3.86 1.46
CA ALA A 110 -11.17 2.81 2.29
C ALA A 110 -11.85 2.72 3.67
N THR A 111 -12.33 1.53 4.00
CA THR A 111 -12.93 1.18 5.28
C THR A 111 -11.93 0.66 6.31
N CYS A 112 -10.70 0.37 5.86
CA CYS A 112 -9.54 -0.01 6.67
C CYS A 112 -8.54 1.16 6.75
N TYR A 113 -7.38 0.93 7.39
CA TYR A 113 -6.32 1.93 7.43
C TYR A 113 -5.75 2.17 6.03
N THR A 114 -5.21 3.36 5.80
CA THR A 114 -4.57 3.71 4.52
C THR A 114 -3.06 3.77 4.65
N SER A 115 -2.34 3.28 3.65
CA SER A 115 -0.88 3.35 3.58
C SER A 115 -0.39 4.04 2.30
N ALA A 116 0.71 4.78 2.36
CA ALA A 116 1.31 5.40 1.17
C ALA A 116 2.83 5.45 1.28
N TYR A 117 3.53 4.97 0.25
CA TYR A 117 4.98 5.03 0.18
C TYR A 117 5.41 5.29 -1.27
N PRO A 118 5.43 6.57 -1.69
CA PRO A 118 5.76 6.96 -3.05
C PRO A 118 7.25 6.79 -3.36
N ASN A 119 7.60 6.87 -4.64
CA ASN A 119 8.99 7.04 -5.03
C ASN A 119 9.52 8.43 -4.62
N ALA A 120 10.84 8.61 -4.60
CA ALA A 120 11.48 9.92 -4.47
C ALA A 120 11.35 10.71 -5.78
N GLY A 121 10.12 11.13 -6.09
CA GLY A 121 9.75 11.71 -7.38
C GLY A 121 9.63 10.69 -8.52
N LEU A 122 9.40 11.18 -9.72
CA LEU A 122 9.46 10.38 -10.94
C LEU A 122 10.92 10.13 -11.35
N PRO A 123 11.25 8.96 -11.93
CA PRO A 123 12.60 8.71 -12.41
C PRO A 123 12.96 9.66 -13.56
N ASN A 124 14.18 10.16 -13.57
CA ASN A 124 14.71 10.99 -14.64
C ASN A 124 15.07 10.14 -15.89
N ALA A 125 15.56 10.78 -16.95
CA ALA A 125 15.89 10.08 -18.20
C ALA A 125 16.98 8.99 -18.07
N MET A 126 17.76 9.02 -16.99
CA MET A 126 18.77 8.00 -16.66
C MET A 126 18.23 6.93 -15.71
N GLY A 127 16.97 7.03 -15.28
CA GLY A 127 16.34 6.12 -14.32
C GLY A 127 16.67 6.43 -12.86
N GLU A 128 17.24 7.60 -12.57
CA GLU A 128 17.60 8.04 -11.22
C GLU A 128 16.49 8.89 -10.60
N TYR A 129 16.56 9.09 -9.27
CA TYR A 129 15.57 9.82 -8.50
C TYR A 129 16.20 11.07 -7.87
N ASP A 130 15.75 12.24 -8.31
CA ASP A 130 16.36 13.53 -7.95
C ASP A 130 15.64 14.25 -6.80
N GLU A 131 14.47 13.76 -6.36
CA GLU A 131 13.73 14.39 -5.27
C GLU A 131 14.50 14.26 -3.95
N ALA A 132 14.68 15.37 -3.25
CA ALA A 132 15.41 15.41 -2.00
C ALA A 132 14.53 14.97 -0.81
N PRO A 133 15.14 14.45 0.28
CA PRO A 133 14.42 13.99 1.47
C PRO A 133 13.33 14.92 2.02
N HIS A 134 13.63 16.21 2.07
CA HIS A 134 12.71 17.22 2.61
C HIS A 134 11.51 17.50 1.68
N GLN A 135 11.66 17.29 0.37
CA GLN A 135 10.58 17.48 -0.60
C GLN A 135 9.54 16.36 -0.45
N THR A 136 9.97 15.10 -0.48
CA THR A 136 9.10 13.93 -0.26
C THR A 136 8.36 14.04 1.08
N ALA A 137 9.10 14.40 2.14
CA ALA A 137 8.51 14.56 3.47
C ALA A 137 7.46 15.67 3.53
N HIS A 138 7.67 16.79 2.82
CA HIS A 138 6.70 17.90 2.80
C HIS A 138 5.36 17.48 2.17
N PHE A 139 5.39 16.72 1.08
CA PHE A 139 4.16 16.19 0.46
C PHE A 139 3.44 15.20 1.40
N ILE A 140 4.17 14.28 2.01
CA ILE A 140 3.59 13.29 2.93
C ILE A 140 3.03 13.97 4.19
N GLU A 141 3.65 15.04 4.67
CA GLU A 141 3.14 15.86 5.78
C GLU A 141 1.78 16.49 5.43
N GLU A 142 1.60 16.98 4.20
CA GLU A 142 0.31 17.49 3.72
C GLU A 142 -0.75 16.39 3.76
N TRP A 143 -0.45 15.18 3.26
CA TRP A 143 -1.39 14.06 3.31
C TRP A 143 -1.79 13.68 4.74
N ALA A 144 -0.82 13.65 5.64
CA ALA A 144 -1.05 13.34 7.06
C ALA A 144 -1.92 14.42 7.73
N LYS A 145 -1.66 15.70 7.45
CA LYS A 145 -2.47 16.83 7.95
C LYS A 145 -3.93 16.73 7.49
N ASN A 146 -4.15 16.32 6.25
CA ASN A 146 -5.49 16.13 5.68
C ASN A 146 -6.16 14.80 6.05
N LYS A 147 -5.53 13.97 6.90
CA LYS A 147 -6.08 12.68 7.35
C LYS A 147 -6.29 11.67 6.21
N PHE A 148 -5.39 11.67 5.23
CA PHE A 148 -5.45 10.70 4.14
C PHE A 148 -4.74 9.39 4.44
N VAL A 149 -3.80 9.38 5.39
CA VAL A 149 -2.88 8.25 5.64
C VAL A 149 -2.84 7.81 7.11
N ASN A 150 -2.53 6.55 7.33
CA ASN A 150 -2.22 5.94 8.63
C ASN A 150 -0.76 5.47 8.72
N ILE A 151 -0.24 4.91 7.63
CA ILE A 151 1.11 4.35 7.53
C ILE A 151 1.80 5.04 6.34
N VAL A 152 2.99 5.58 6.55
CA VAL A 152 3.75 6.25 5.51
C VAL A 152 5.17 5.71 5.41
N GLY A 153 5.75 5.76 4.23
CA GLY A 153 7.12 5.32 3.97
C GLY A 153 7.65 5.84 2.65
N GLY A 154 8.61 5.11 2.08
CA GLY A 154 9.21 5.41 0.78
C GLY A 154 9.40 4.15 -0.06
N CYS A 155 9.36 4.29 -1.38
CA CYS A 155 9.61 3.23 -2.35
C CYS A 155 10.94 3.51 -3.10
N CYS A 156 10.96 3.41 -4.42
CA CYS A 156 12.18 3.54 -5.21
C CYS A 156 12.76 4.97 -5.11
N GLY A 157 14.09 5.06 -5.02
CA GLY A 157 14.80 6.33 -4.86
C GLY A 157 14.87 6.85 -3.43
N THR A 158 14.01 6.36 -2.52
CA THR A 158 14.05 6.82 -1.13
C THR A 158 15.24 6.22 -0.38
N THR A 159 15.77 7.00 0.57
CA THR A 159 16.95 6.66 1.37
C THR A 159 16.64 6.74 2.87
N PRO A 160 17.53 6.28 3.77
CA PRO A 160 17.35 6.49 5.21
C PRO A 160 17.10 7.96 5.58
N ASP A 161 17.71 8.93 4.88
CA ASP A 161 17.45 10.35 5.10
C ASP A 161 16.02 10.73 4.72
N HIS A 162 15.46 10.19 3.62
CA HIS A 162 14.05 10.36 3.28
C HIS A 162 13.15 9.86 4.41
N ILE A 163 13.39 8.63 4.88
CA ILE A 163 12.59 8.03 5.95
C ILE A 163 12.68 8.86 7.24
N LYS A 164 13.87 9.36 7.57
CA LYS A 164 14.07 10.25 8.73
C LYS A 164 13.24 11.52 8.60
N HIS A 165 13.32 12.21 7.45
CA HIS A 165 12.56 13.44 7.21
C HIS A 165 11.04 13.19 7.23
N ILE A 166 10.57 12.09 6.63
CA ILE A 166 9.16 11.68 6.67
C ILE A 166 8.72 11.50 8.12
N ALA A 167 9.45 10.70 8.90
CA ALA A 167 9.12 10.42 10.29
C ALA A 167 9.12 11.71 11.15
N ASP A 168 10.13 12.57 10.99
CA ASP A 168 10.24 13.80 11.76
C ASP A 168 9.10 14.79 11.47
N ASN A 169 8.61 14.84 10.23
CA ASN A 169 7.51 15.71 9.84
C ASN A 169 6.13 15.18 10.29
N VAL A 170 5.92 13.85 10.31
CA VAL A 170 4.60 13.28 10.64
C VAL A 170 4.42 12.85 12.09
N LYS A 171 5.49 12.72 12.89
CA LYS A 171 5.45 12.12 14.25
C LYS A 171 4.41 12.69 15.21
N ASN A 172 4.06 13.97 15.05
CA ASN A 172 3.11 14.67 15.94
C ASN A 172 1.72 14.84 15.32
N ILE A 173 1.46 14.25 14.14
CA ILE A 173 0.19 14.35 13.45
C ILE A 173 -0.66 13.13 13.79
N THR A 174 -1.87 13.36 14.29
CA THR A 174 -2.83 12.28 14.52
C THR A 174 -3.16 11.56 13.20
N PRO A 175 -3.04 10.23 13.11
CA PRO A 175 -3.42 9.49 11.90
C PRO A 175 -4.90 9.63 11.54
N ARG A 176 -5.24 9.25 10.30
CA ARG A 176 -6.62 9.12 9.83
C ARG A 176 -7.46 8.22 10.77
N LEU A 177 -8.69 8.64 11.07
CA LEU A 177 -9.64 7.78 11.77
C LEU A 177 -10.34 6.85 10.78
N LEU A 178 -10.62 5.61 11.21
CA LEU A 178 -11.44 4.70 10.42
C LEU A 178 -12.87 5.28 10.27
N PRO A 179 -13.51 5.12 9.10
CA PRO A 179 -14.89 5.56 8.93
C PRO A 179 -15.82 4.78 9.84
N ILE A 180 -16.87 5.44 10.33
CA ILE A 180 -17.96 4.77 11.04
C ILE A 180 -18.80 4.06 9.98
N LEU A 181 -18.71 2.73 9.95
CA LEU A 181 -19.54 1.91 9.08
C LEU A 181 -20.92 1.80 9.72
N ASP A 182 -21.97 2.16 8.97
CA ASP A 182 -23.34 1.88 9.40
C ASP A 182 -23.57 0.37 9.32
N PRO A 183 -23.82 -0.33 10.44
CA PRO A 183 -24.03 -1.78 10.45
C PRO A 183 -25.39 -2.18 9.85
N THR A 184 -26.24 -1.22 9.45
CA THR A 184 -27.58 -1.46 8.91
C THR A 184 -27.68 -1.45 7.39
N ILE A 185 -26.56 -1.19 6.69
CA ILE A 185 -26.44 -1.23 5.23
C ILE A 185 -25.68 -2.49 4.79
#